data_AF-A5PAG9-F1
#
_entry.id   AF-A5PAG9-F1
#
_cell.length_a   1.000
_cell.length_b   1.000
_cell.length_c   1.000
_cell.angle_alpha   90.00
_cell.angle_beta   90.00
_cell.angle_gamma   90.00
#
_symmetry.space_group_name_H-M   'P 1'
#
loop_
_entity.id
_entity.type
_entity.pdbx_description
1 polymer ?
#
loop_
_entity_poly.entity_id
_entity_poly.type
_entity_poly.pdbx_seq_one_letter_code
_entity_poly.pdbx_strand_id
1 'polypeptide(L)' 'MSQSYEFYITRADASRKAAEAATLDNVRNRELRAAKSWAELAEHARGVAEARIKTEREKREAREALAAAEA' A
#
# COMPACT_ATOMS: atom_id res chain seq x y z
N MET A 1 -9.60 8.55 -5.21
CA MET A 1 -8.71 8.65 -4.03
C MET A 1 -8.32 7.25 -3.62
N SER A 2 -7.02 6.93 -3.53
CA SER A 2 -6.57 5.66 -2.95
C SER A 2 -6.47 5.80 -1.43
N GLN A 3 -6.80 4.74 -0.69
CA GLN A 3 -6.62 4.71 0.76
C GLN A 3 -5.15 4.41 1.13
N SER A 4 -4.83 4.46 2.42
CA SER A 4 -3.47 4.19 2.92
C SER A 4 -3.15 2.69 2.96
N TYR A 5 -1.85 2.37 3.05
CA TYR A 5 -1.36 1.00 3.34
C TYR A 5 -2.07 0.40 4.56
N GLU A 6 -2.13 1.15 5.67
CA GLU A 6 -2.73 0.71 6.94
C GLU A 6 -4.20 0.30 6.79
N PHE A 7 -4.96 1.02 5.96
CA PHE A 7 -6.35 0.68 5.69
C PHE A 7 -6.45 -0.68 4.98
N TYR A 8 -5.65 -0.89 3.94
CA TYR A 8 -5.71 -2.11 3.14
C TYR A 8 -5.15 -3.32 3.88
N ILE A 9 -4.06 -3.17 4.65
CA ILE A 9 -3.48 -4.29 5.41
C ILE A 9 -4.43 -4.73 6.53
N THR A 10 -5.10 -3.79 7.22
CA THR A 10 -6.13 -4.11 8.22
C THR A 10 -7.27 -4.94 7.62
N ARG A 11 -7.68 -4.62 6.39
CA ARG A 11 -8.72 -5.38 5.67
C ARG A 11 -8.23 -6.76 5.24
N ALA A 12 -6.98 -6.86 4.81
CA ALA A 12 -6.37 -8.15 4.49
C ALA A 12 -6.35 -9.06 5.72
N ASP A 13 -5.96 -8.55 6.88
CA ASP A 13 -5.92 -9.30 8.13
C ASP A 13 -7.30 -9.69 8.64
N ALA A 14 -8.29 -8.81 8.50
CA ALA A 14 -9.68 -9.15 8.81
C ALA A 14 -10.19 -10.33 7.96
N SER A 15 -9.90 -10.33 6.65
CA SER A 15 -10.24 -11.45 5.77
C SER A 15 -9.44 -12.73 6.10
N ARG A 16 -8.16 -12.63 6.49
CA ARG A 16 -7.39 -13.80 6.96
C ARG A 16 -8.02 -14.43 8.20
N LYS A 17 -8.38 -13.62 9.20
CA LYS A 17 -9.08 -14.07 10.40
C LYS A 17 -10.43 -14.71 10.08
N ALA A 18 -11.19 -14.13 9.14
CA ALA A 18 -12.45 -14.72 8.68
C ALA A 18 -12.23 -16.07 7.97
N ALA A 19 -11.15 -16.21 7.19
CA ALA A 19 -10.78 -17.48 6.56
C ALA A 19 -10.40 -18.56 7.58
N GLU A 20 -9.70 -18.18 8.66
CA GLU A 20 -9.33 -19.08 9.76
C GLU A 20 -10.55 -19.56 10.54
N ALA A 21 -11.54 -18.68 10.75
CA ALA A 21 -12.79 -19.02 11.44
C ALA A 21 -13.81 -19.77 10.55
N ALA A 22 -13.57 -19.85 9.24
CA ALA A 22 -14.50 -20.46 8.31
C ALA A 22 -14.56 -21.99 8.50
N THR A 23 -15.78 -22.52 8.64
CA THR A 23 -16.04 -23.96 8.75
C THR A 23 -16.26 -24.65 7.40
N LEU A 24 -16.48 -23.85 6.34
CA LEU A 24 -16.67 -24.34 4.97
C LEU A 24 -15.50 -23.90 4.08
N ASP A 25 -14.97 -24.82 3.29
CA ASP A 25 -13.82 -24.56 2.41
C ASP A 25 -14.10 -23.50 1.35
N ASN A 26 -15.33 -23.43 0.84
CA ASN A 26 -15.71 -22.41 -0.14
C ASN A 26 -15.67 -20.99 0.46
N VAL A 27 -16.04 -20.85 1.74
CA VAL A 27 -15.96 -19.59 2.48
C VAL A 27 -14.50 -19.25 2.76
N ARG A 28 -13.72 -20.22 3.28
CA ARG A 28 -12.27 -20.05 3.49
C ARG A 28 -11.57 -19.56 2.23
N ASN A 29 -11.80 -20.22 1.11
CA ASN A 29 -11.17 -19.89 -0.18
C ASN A 29 -11.63 -18.53 -0.74
N ARG A 30 -12.85 -18.09 -0.44
CA ARG A 30 -13.31 -16.75 -0.79
C ARG A 30 -12.59 -15.70 0.05
N GLU A 31 -12.50 -15.89 1.36
CA GLU A 31 -11.85 -14.95 2.26
C GLU A 31 -10.34 -14.86 2.00
N LEU A 32 -9.67 -15.98 1.68
CA LEU A 32 -8.26 -15.96 1.26
C LEU A 32 -8.04 -15.16 -0.04
N ARG A 33 -8.96 -15.26 -1.01
CA ARG A 33 -8.90 -14.44 -2.23
C ARG A 33 -9.10 -12.96 -1.91
N ALA A 34 -10.06 -12.63 -1.04
CA ALA A 34 -10.26 -11.26 -0.59
C ALA A 34 -9.02 -10.70 0.13
N ALA A 35 -8.43 -11.48 1.04
CA ALA A 35 -7.19 -11.13 1.73
C ALA A 35 -6.04 -10.85 0.75
N LYS A 36 -5.90 -11.67 -0.29
CA LYS A 36 -4.91 -11.47 -1.34
C LYS A 36 -5.12 -10.13 -2.06
N SER A 37 -6.34 -9.84 -2.51
CA SER A 37 -6.65 -8.58 -3.19
C SER A 37 -6.40 -7.36 -2.30
N TRP A 38 -6.75 -7.44 -1.00
CA TRP A 38 -6.46 -6.36 -0.06
C TRP A 38 -4.96 -6.17 0.16
N ALA A 39 -4.17 -7.26 0.25
CA ALA A 39 -2.73 -7.17 0.38
C ALA A 39 -2.07 -6.54 -0.85
N GLU A 40 -2.50 -6.91 -2.07
CA GLU A 40 -2.00 -6.29 -3.31
C GLU A 40 -2.26 -4.78 -3.36
N LEU A 41 -3.45 -4.34 -2.91
CA LEU A 41 -3.76 -2.91 -2.79
C LEU A 41 -2.92 -2.20 -1.73
N ALA A 42 -2.60 -2.87 -0.62
CA ALA A 42 -1.71 -2.34 0.41
C ALA A 42 -0.31 -2.09 -0.19
N GLU A 43 0.26 -3.10 -0.84
CA GLU A 43 1.58 -3.00 -1.49
C GLU A 43 1.61 -1.88 -2.53
N HIS A 44 0.57 -1.76 -3.35
CA HIS A 44 0.45 -0.65 -4.29
C HIS A 44 0.43 0.71 -3.58
N ALA A 45 -0.37 0.87 -2.52
CA ALA A 45 -0.43 2.10 -1.74
C ALA A 45 0.93 2.46 -1.11
N ARG A 46 1.69 1.45 -0.65
CA ARG A 46 3.06 1.64 -0.15
C ARG A 46 3.99 2.13 -1.26
N GLY A 47 3.98 1.47 -2.42
CA GLY A 47 4.79 1.86 -3.57
C GLY A 47 4.51 3.28 -4.06
N VAL A 48 3.24 3.71 -4.08
CA VAL A 48 2.86 5.10 -4.40
C VAL A 48 3.42 6.08 -3.37
N ALA A 49 3.36 5.75 -2.08
CA ALA A 49 3.88 6.62 -1.02
C ALA A 49 5.41 6.76 -1.12
N GLU A 50 6.12 5.65 -1.33
CA GLU A 50 7.56 5.62 -1.54
C GLU A 50 7.98 6.42 -2.78
N ALA A 51 7.30 6.22 -3.91
CA ALA A 51 7.55 6.98 -5.13
C ALA A 51 7.37 8.48 -4.91
N ARG A 52 6.33 8.88 -4.17
CA ARG A 52 6.10 10.29 -3.82
C ARG A 52 7.25 10.87 -3.00
N ILE A 53 7.72 10.15 -1.98
CA ILE A 53 8.87 10.59 -1.16
C ILE A 53 10.12 10.78 -2.03
N LYS A 54 10.39 9.81 -2.92
CA LYS A 54 11.53 9.88 -3.84
C LYS A 54 11.44 11.11 -4.74
N THR A 55 10.30 11.32 -5.39
CA THR A 55 10.09 12.47 -6.28
C THR A 55 10.22 13.80 -5.56
N GLU A 56 9.68 13.93 -4.35
CA GLU A 56 9.80 15.17 -3.58
C GLU A 56 11.24 15.44 -3.13
N ARG A 57 12.01 14.39 -2.83
CA ARG A 57 13.45 14.52 -2.55
C ARG A 57 14.21 15.01 -3.79
N GLU A 58 13.99 14.39 -4.95
CA GLU A 58 14.64 14.76 -6.22
C GLU A 58 14.31 16.20 -6.62
N LYS A 59 13.05 16.62 -6.47
CA LYS A 59 12.66 18.02 -6.71
C LYS A 59 13.35 18.99 -5.77
N ARG A 60 13.52 18.63 -4.49
CA ARG A 60 14.22 19.48 -3.52
C ARG A 60 15.69 19.62 -3.88
N GLU A 61 16.36 18.51 -4.16
CA GLU A 61 17.77 18.49 -4.59
C GLU A 61 17.96 19.33 -5.87
N ALA A 62 17.07 19.21 -6.85
CA ALA A 62 17.10 20.03 -8.06
C ALA A 62 16.94 21.53 -7.78
N ARG A 63 16.02 21.92 -6.87
CA ARG A 63 15.84 23.32 -6.46
C ARG A 63 17.08 23.87 -5.74
N GLU A 64 17.68 23.08 -4.86
CA GLU A 64 18.91 23.46 -4.13
C GLU A 64 20.09 23.61 -5.09
N ALA A 65 20.24 22.69 -6.06
CA ALA A 65 21.29 22.77 -7.07
C ALA A 65 21.14 23.99 -7.99
N LEU A 66 19.91 24.32 -8.41
CA LEU A 66 19.64 25.53 -9.19
C LEU A 66 19.98 26.79 -8.39
N ALA A 67 19.53 26.88 -7.14
CA ALA A 67 19.82 28.03 -6.28
C ALA A 67 21.32 28.22 -6.02
N ALA A 68 22.08 27.12 -5.89
CA ALA A 68 23.53 27.16 -5.73
C ALA A 68 24.28 27.55 -7.03
N ALA A 69 23.70 27.26 -8.21
CA ALA A 69 24.29 27.64 -9.49
C ALA A 69 24.01 29.11 -9.87
N GLU A 70 22.97 29.71 -9.28
CA GLU A 70 22.58 31.11 -9.50
C GLU A 70 23.22 32.11 -8.51
N ALA A 71 23.92 31.61 -7.48
CA ALA A 71 24.60 32.40 -6.43
C ALA A 71 26.12 32.53 -6.70
#